data_AF-A0A0N1BF30-F1
#
_entry.id   AF-A0A0N1BF30-F1
#
_cell.length_a   1.000
_cell.length_b   1.000
_cell.length_c   1.000
_cell.angle_alpha   90.00
_cell.angle_beta   90.00
_cell.angle_gamma   90.00
#
_symmetry.space_group_name_H-M   'P 1'
#
loop_
_entity.id
_entity.type
_entity.pdbx_description
1 polymer ?
#
loop_
_entity_poly.entity_id
_entity_poly.type
_entity_poly.pdbx_seq_one_letter_code
_entity_poly.pdbx_strand_id
1 'polypeptide(L)' 'PATPGPAARLAAERIAAVIGCTAFDAGPDRSPFVVEFRVGVAELMPGESAAAVLERASADLHAARAA' A
#
# COMPACT_ATOMS: atom_id res chain seq x y z
N PRO A 1 -9.16 -7.33 -8.90
CA PRO A 1 -10.60 -7.64 -8.70
C PRO A 1 -10.75 -9.07 -8.14
N ALA A 2 -11.79 -9.33 -7.34
CA ALA A 2 -12.02 -10.64 -6.70
C ALA A 2 -10.80 -11.20 -5.95
N THR A 3 -10.09 -10.35 -5.20
CA THR A 3 -8.85 -10.69 -4.51
C THR A 3 -9.11 -10.74 -3.01
N PRO A 4 -8.98 -11.91 -2.37
CA PRO A 4 -9.15 -12.04 -0.92
C PRO A 4 -8.09 -11.27 -0.13
N GLY A 5 -8.43 -10.88 1.10
CA GLY A 5 -7.58 -10.09 2.01
C GLY A 5 -6.13 -10.57 2.11
N PRO A 6 -5.85 -11.87 2.36
CA PRO A 6 -4.47 -12.37 2.44
C PRO A 6 -3.68 -12.19 1.13
N ALA A 7 -4.33 -12.41 -0.03
CA ALA A 7 -3.69 -12.21 -1.32
C ALA A 7 -3.45 -10.72 -1.61
N ALA A 8 -4.37 -9.84 -1.18
CA ALA A 8 -4.21 -8.40 -1.28
C ALA A 8 -3.07 -7.88 -0.39
N ARG A 9 -2.90 -8.43 0.82
CA ARG A 9 -1.77 -8.12 1.70
C ARG A 9 -0.44 -8.47 1.05
N LEU A 10 -0.32 -9.70 0.53
CA LEU A 10 0.90 -10.14 -0.15
C LEU A 10 1.23 -9.25 -1.35
N ALA A 11 0.22 -8.82 -2.12
CA ALA A 11 0.43 -7.87 -3.20
C ALA A 11 0.94 -6.51 -2.71
N ALA A 12 0.36 -5.98 -1.63
CA ALA A 12 0.78 -4.73 -1.01
C ALA A 12 2.24 -4.78 -0.51
N GLU A 13 2.64 -5.86 0.15
CA GLU A 13 4.02 -6.07 0.62
C GLU A 13 5.01 -6.11 -0.54
N ARG A 14 4.66 -6.82 -1.63
CA ARG A 14 5.51 -6.87 -2.83
C ARG A 14 5.68 -5.51 -3.49
N ILE A 15 4.62 -4.70 -3.56
CA ILE A 15 4.68 -3.33 -4.08
C ILE A 15 5.62 -2.48 -3.22
N ALA A 16 5.42 -2.51 -1.89
CA ALA A 16 6.26 -1.76 -0.96
C ALA A 16 7.74 -2.16 -1.06
N ALA A 17 8.03 -3.46 -1.14
CA ALA A 17 9.40 -3.98 -1.26
C ALA A 17 10.08 -3.56 -2.57
N VAL A 18 9.38 -3.67 -3.71
CA VAL A 18 9.94 -3.27 -5.01
C VAL A 18 10.23 -1.78 -5.03
N ILE A 19 9.30 -0.95 -4.55
CA ILE A 19 9.47 0.50 -4.48
C ILE A 19 10.65 0.85 -3.56
N GLY A 20 10.75 0.23 -2.39
CA GLY A 20 11.85 0.47 -1.44
C GLY A 20 13.24 0.15 -1.98
N CYS A 21 13.34 -0.81 -2.91
CA CYS A 21 14.59 -1.17 -3.58
C CYS A 21 14.83 -0.41 -4.90
N THR A 22 13.93 0.50 -5.29
CA THR A 22 14.04 1.26 -6.54
C THR A 22 14.70 2.61 -6.29
N ALA A 23 15.78 2.90 -7.03
CA ALA A 23 16.33 4.24 -7.12
C ALA A 23 15.55 5.05 -8.16
N PHE A 24 14.89 6.13 -7.71
CA PHE A 24 14.11 7.04 -8.54
C PHE A 24 14.97 8.19 -9.05
N ASP A 25 14.79 8.53 -10.32
CA ASP A 25 15.44 9.68 -10.95
C ASP A 25 14.85 11.00 -10.39
N ALA A 26 15.74 11.90 -10.01
CA ALA A 26 15.40 13.23 -9.48
C ALA A 26 15.48 14.33 -10.56
N GLY A 27 15.92 13.98 -11.78
CA GLY A 27 16.17 14.91 -12.87
C GLY A 27 17.61 15.43 -12.91
N PRO A 28 17.93 16.32 -13.86
CA PRO A 28 19.30 16.77 -14.11
C PRO A 28 19.96 17.38 -12.88
N ASP A 29 21.24 17.07 -12.69
CA ASP A 29 22.09 17.59 -11.60
C ASP A 29 21.59 17.29 -10.18
N ARG A 30 20.69 16.32 -10.02
CA ARG A 30 20.16 15.88 -8.73
C ARG A 30 20.50 14.41 -8.47
N SER A 31 20.87 14.09 -7.24
CA SER A 31 21.10 12.71 -6.84
C SER A 31 19.79 11.89 -6.87
N PRO A 32 19.82 10.63 -7.36
CA PRO A 32 18.70 9.72 -7.22
C PRO A 32 18.28 9.53 -5.77
N PHE A 33 17.02 9.16 -5.55
CA PHE A 33 16.46 8.96 -4.21
C PHE A 33 15.69 7.64 -4.12
N VAL A 34 15.46 7.17 -2.91
CA VAL A 34 14.62 6.01 -2.61
C VAL A 34 13.40 6.46 -1.82
N VAL A 35 12.31 5.71 -1.89
CA VAL A 35 11.08 5.99 -1.13
C VAL A 35 10.59 4.71 -0.44
N GLU A 36 10.08 4.87 0.77
CA GLU A 36 9.44 3.78 1.50
C GLU A 36 7.93 3.97 1.52
N PHE A 37 7.20 2.93 1.16
CA PHE A 37 5.74 2.95 1.12
C PHE A 37 5.19 2.08 2.25
N ARG A 38 4.19 2.61 2.96
CA ARG A 38 3.30 1.82 3.80
C ARG A 38 1.94 1.73 3.12
N VAL A 39 1.38 0.54 3.05
CA VAL A 39 0.15 0.27 2.30
C VAL A 39 -0.87 -0.39 3.20
N GLY A 40 -2.01 0.26 3.38
CA GLY A 40 -3.17 -0.30 4.04
C GLY A 40 -4.00 -1.15 3.09
N VAL A 41 -4.61 -2.22 3.58
CA VAL A 41 -5.37 -3.18 2.77
C VAL A 41 -6.71 -3.51 3.41
N ALA A 42 -7.76 -3.52 2.60
CA ALA A 42 -9.07 -4.06 2.97
C ALA A 42 -9.70 -4.77 1.76
N GLU A 43 -10.28 -5.96 2.01
CA GLU A 43 -11.13 -6.64 1.05
C GLU A 43 -12.55 -6.07 1.09
N LEU A 44 -13.15 -5.78 -0.07
CA LEU A 44 -14.53 -5.31 -0.17
C LEU A 44 -15.51 -6.43 0.20
N MET A 45 -16.35 -6.20 1.20
CA MET A 45 -17.34 -7.17 1.66
C MET A 45 -18.67 -7.05 0.90
N PRO A 46 -19.50 -8.12 0.84
CA PRO A 46 -20.82 -8.04 0.22
C PRO A 46 -21.69 -6.93 0.84
N GLY A 47 -22.24 -6.05 0.01
CA GLY A 47 -23.09 -4.94 0.44
C GLY A 47 -22.32 -3.75 1.04
N GLU A 48 -20.99 -3.80 1.11
CA GLU A 48 -20.18 -2.69 1.59
C GLU A 48 -20.06 -1.57 0.54
N SER A 49 -20.08 -0.32 0.99
CA SER A 49 -19.85 0.83 0.12
C SER A 49 -18.36 1.03 -0.17
N ALA A 50 -18.04 1.66 -1.30
CA ALA A 50 -16.66 2.01 -1.64
C ALA A 50 -15.99 2.90 -0.58
N ALA A 51 -16.75 3.84 0.02
CA ALA A 51 -16.24 4.67 1.10
C ALA A 51 -15.87 3.84 2.34
N ALA A 52 -16.75 2.92 2.76
CA ALA A 52 -16.52 2.11 3.94
C ALA A 52 -15.27 1.21 3.83
N VAL A 53 -15.04 0.57 2.68
CA VAL A 53 -13.82 -0.24 2.48
C VAL A 53 -12.55 0.63 2.47
N LEU A 54 -12.61 1.84 1.93
CA LEU A 54 -11.47 2.77 1.92
C LEU A 54 -11.13 3.26 3.33
N GLU A 55 -12.13 3.55 4.16
CA GLU A 55 -11.91 3.89 5.57
C GLU A 55 -11.23 2.75 6.33
N ARG A 56 -11.63 1.49 6.09
CA ARG A 56 -10.97 0.33 6.70
C ARG A 56 -9.53 0.16 6.23
N ALA A 57 -9.26 0.36 4.94
CA ALA A 57 -7.89 0.35 4.41
C ALA A 57 -7.02 1.46 5.04
N SER A 58 -7.60 2.63 5.27
CA SER A 58 -6.93 3.74 5.98
C SER A 58 -6.63 3.38 7.44
N ALA A 59 -7.60 2.79 8.15
CA ALA A 59 -7.42 2.31 9.51
C ALA A 59 -6.32 1.25 9.61
N ASP A 60 -6.27 0.31 8.66
CA ASP A 60 -5.22 -0.70 8.56
C ASP A 60 -3.81 -0.08 8.41
N LEU A 61 -3.68 0.92 7.52
CA LEU A 61 -2.44 1.69 7.36
C LEU A 61 -1.98 2.34 8.68
N HIS A 62 -2.92 2.95 9.41
CA HIS A 62 -2.62 3.61 10.67
C HIS A 62 -2.25 2.61 11.78
N ALA A 63 -2.90 1.46 11.84
CA ALA A 63 -2.55 0.39 12.78
C ALA A 63 -1.14 -0.15 12.54
N ALA A 64 -0.76 -0.38 11.27
CA ALA A 64 0.57 -0.85 10.90
C ALA A 64 1.70 0.17 11.19
N ARG A 65 1.37 1.45 11.39
CA ARG A 65 2.35 2.49 11.78
C ARG A 65 2.61 2.53 13.29
N ALA A 66 1.67 2.02 14.10
CA ALA A 66 1.76 2.03 15.55
C ALA A 66 2.47 0.78 16.13
N ALA A 67 2.64 -0.26 15.32
CA ALA A 67 3.39 -1.47 15.63
C ALA A 67 4.88 -1.32 15.26
#